data_AF-A0A1A3KR51-F1
#
_entry.id   AF-A0A1A3KR51-F1
#
_cell.length_a   1.000
_cell.length_b   1.000
_cell.length_c   1.000
_cell.angle_alpha   90.00
_cell.angle_beta   90.00
_cell.angle_gamma   90.00
#
_symmetry.space_group_name_H-M   'P 1'
#
loop_
_entity.id
_entity.type
_entity.pdbx_description
1 polymer ?
#
loop_
_entity_poly.entity_id
_entity_poly.type
_entity_poly.pdbx_seq_one_letter_code
_entity_poly.pdbx_strand_id
1 'polypeptide(L)'
;MGPPPPPEQPAGPHGPAAAPARPVQPAAKADPKRRRIILASSIAAVIVVIGLVAAFALTKSGSGGGGPTTAPLANSGPLTGTYTLAFGQSIGLNGKPEPGQDPAGNETWKLRSMCGAKGCVATGSRTSGSFKHPTNLVFDDINGRWVAVTLDTERCNNHDIEEWHWIYLLPRPDGSMAGEWIDDSVECYSKRSVTFTRTGDADIAGLPDPAGLPARVASPALGLRGFYRSRVTTAAGQPKLGDQDFSVDTFCLRAGDRCLSRFVLTDFSDHQLFIYANNAWTENSEEDVPCPAGGTSHVRMTGVFPLPKPAQDPITSISGHGMEDATGSACKGGPYDQVFTRIRD
;
A
#
# COMPACT_ATOMS: atom_id res chain seq x y z
N MET A 1 76.54 -11.22 -27.01
CA MET A 1 75.52 -12.16 -27.53
C MET A 1 74.20 -11.76 -26.92
N GLY A 2 73.34 -11.08 -27.70
CA GLY A 2 72.00 -10.67 -27.25
C GLY A 2 70.96 -11.73 -27.61
N PRO A 3 69.86 -11.84 -26.84
CA PRO A 3 68.83 -12.85 -27.08
C PRO A 3 68.07 -12.57 -28.39
N PRO A 4 67.66 -13.61 -29.14
CA PRO A 4 66.92 -13.44 -30.38
C PRO A 4 65.48 -12.95 -30.12
N PRO A 5 64.90 -12.15 -31.04
CA PRO A 5 63.52 -11.70 -30.93
C PRO A 5 62.51 -12.85 -31.12
N PRO A 6 61.31 -12.73 -30.52
CA PRO A 6 60.28 -13.76 -30.60
C PRO A 6 59.62 -13.83 -32.00
N PRO A 7 59.08 -15.00 -32.40
CA PRO A 7 58.48 -15.20 -33.72
C PRO A 7 57.13 -14.51 -33.87
N GLU A 8 56.93 -14.00 -35.09
CA GLU A 8 55.75 -13.26 -35.58
C GLU A 8 54.52 -14.18 -35.69
N GLN A 9 53.38 -13.78 -35.12
CA GLN A 9 52.11 -14.52 -35.20
C GLN A 9 51.38 -14.24 -36.53
N PRO A 10 50.78 -15.25 -37.19
CA PRO A 10 50.01 -15.04 -38.42
C PRO A 10 48.69 -14.29 -38.17
N ALA A 11 48.36 -13.38 -39.08
CA ALA A 11 47.11 -12.62 -39.10
C ALA A 11 45.88 -13.54 -39.30
N GLY A 12 44.91 -13.44 -38.40
CA GLY A 12 43.59 -14.07 -38.54
C GLY A 12 42.67 -13.29 -39.50
N PRO A 13 41.70 -13.95 -40.15
CA PRO A 13 40.89 -13.37 -41.22
C PRO A 13 39.84 -12.36 -40.73
N HIS A 14 39.60 -11.36 -41.59
CA HIS A 14 38.67 -10.25 -41.46
C HIS A 14 37.24 -10.65 -41.09
N GLY A 15 36.69 -10.04 -40.03
CA GLY A 15 35.25 -9.98 -39.80
C GLY A 15 34.57 -8.92 -40.69
N PRO A 16 33.28 -9.08 -41.03
CA PRO A 16 32.59 -8.24 -42.01
C PRO A 16 32.39 -6.79 -41.54
N ALA A 17 32.48 -5.88 -42.50
CA ALA A 17 32.40 -4.43 -42.36
C ALA A 17 31.06 -3.94 -41.79
N ALA A 18 31.14 -2.96 -40.89
CA ALA A 18 29.99 -2.21 -40.36
C ALA A 18 29.32 -1.37 -41.46
N ALA A 19 27.99 -1.37 -41.48
CA ALA A 19 27.19 -0.53 -42.36
C ALA A 19 27.31 0.97 -42.01
N PRO A 20 27.20 1.89 -42.99
CA PRO A 20 27.39 3.32 -42.76
C PRO A 20 26.21 3.94 -42.00
N ALA A 21 26.54 4.83 -41.07
CA ALA A 21 25.58 5.64 -40.31
C ALA A 21 24.85 6.66 -41.22
N ARG A 22 23.54 6.83 -41.01
CA ARG A 22 22.74 7.87 -41.67
C ARG A 22 23.04 9.26 -41.07
N PRO A 23 23.00 10.35 -41.87
CA PRO A 23 23.21 11.70 -41.36
C PRO A 23 22.02 12.17 -40.51
N VAL A 24 22.31 12.74 -39.34
CA VAL A 24 21.33 13.42 -38.47
C VAL A 24 21.05 14.82 -39.03
N GLN A 25 19.77 15.13 -39.25
CA GLN A 25 19.34 16.49 -39.62
C GLN A 25 19.40 17.44 -38.40
N PRO A 26 19.73 18.73 -38.58
CA PRO A 26 19.80 19.68 -37.47
C PRO A 26 18.40 20.08 -36.99
N ALA A 27 18.19 20.09 -35.67
CA ALA A 27 16.99 20.63 -35.04
C ALA A 27 16.89 22.15 -35.26
N ALA A 28 15.70 22.62 -35.63
CA ALA A 28 15.39 24.04 -35.79
C ALA A 28 15.47 24.79 -34.46
N LYS A 29 16.05 25.99 -34.48
CA LYS A 29 16.17 26.89 -33.33
C LYS A 29 14.79 27.49 -32.96
N ALA A 30 14.40 27.37 -31.70
CA ALA A 30 13.20 28.03 -31.16
C ALA A 30 13.52 29.44 -30.64
N ASP A 31 12.63 30.38 -30.96
CA ASP A 31 12.69 31.83 -30.74
C ASP A 31 12.28 32.23 -29.30
N PRO A 32 13.05 33.05 -28.54
CA PRO A 32 12.88 33.23 -27.09
C PRO A 32 11.82 34.27 -26.65
N LYS A 33 10.75 34.52 -27.41
CA LYS A 33 9.72 35.50 -27.03
C LYS A 33 8.28 35.00 -27.20
N ARG A 34 7.82 34.15 -26.27
CA ARG A 34 6.42 34.17 -25.80
C ARG A 34 6.30 33.47 -24.44
N ARG A 35 6.08 34.28 -23.41
CA ARG A 35 5.84 33.86 -22.03
C ARG A 35 4.32 33.75 -21.81
N ARG A 36 3.93 32.72 -21.05
CA ARG A 36 2.73 32.56 -20.19
C ARG A 36 1.58 31.65 -20.68
N ILE A 37 1.36 30.65 -19.81
CA ILE A 37 0.10 29.99 -19.40
C ILE A 37 -0.43 28.89 -20.34
N ILE A 38 -0.22 27.64 -19.90
CA ILE A 38 -1.19 26.55 -19.62
C ILE A 38 -0.38 25.25 -19.58
N LEU A 39 -0.16 24.68 -18.39
CA LEU A 39 0.16 23.25 -18.25
C LEU A 39 -1.05 22.61 -17.59
N ALA A 40 -2.01 22.28 -18.45
CA ALA A 40 -3.07 21.34 -18.16
C ALA A 40 -2.69 20.01 -18.82
N SER A 41 -2.76 18.96 -18.01
CA SER A 41 -3.15 17.59 -18.33
C SER A 41 -2.43 16.83 -19.45
N SER A 42 -1.87 15.69 -19.08
CA SER A 42 -2.11 14.45 -19.82
C SER A 42 -2.35 13.30 -18.84
N ILE A 43 -3.63 13.15 -18.48
CA ILE A 43 -4.25 11.91 -18.02
C ILE A 43 -4.59 11.09 -19.27
N ALA A 44 -4.23 9.80 -19.26
CA ALA A 44 -4.91 8.72 -19.97
C ALA A 44 -4.61 7.43 -19.18
N ALA A 45 -5.46 7.02 -18.23
CA ALA A 45 -6.76 6.35 -18.36
C ALA A 45 -6.65 4.85 -18.70
N VAL A 46 -6.97 4.00 -17.71
CA VAL A 46 -7.75 2.78 -17.91
C VAL A 46 -8.87 2.77 -16.86
N ILE A 47 -10.07 3.12 -17.30
CA ILE A 47 -11.33 2.80 -16.62
C ILE A 47 -11.89 1.57 -17.33
N VAL A 48 -12.33 0.56 -16.57
CA VAL A 48 -13.63 -0.15 -16.67
C VAL A 48 -13.55 -1.41 -15.79
N VAL A 49 -14.27 -1.42 -14.67
CA VAL A 49 -15.21 -2.52 -14.37
C VAL A 49 -16.51 -1.90 -13.87
N ILE A 50 -17.54 -2.12 -14.68
CA ILE A 50 -18.92 -1.70 -14.52
C ILE A 50 -19.56 -2.46 -13.35
N GLY A 51 -20.29 -1.74 -12.51
CA GLY A 51 -21.15 -2.30 -11.48
C GLY A 51 -22.26 -3.15 -12.08
N LEU A 52 -22.42 -4.36 -11.55
CA LEU A 52 -23.62 -5.17 -11.75
C LEU A 52 -24.42 -5.18 -10.46
N VAL A 53 -25.33 -4.21 -10.33
CA VAL A 53 -26.55 -4.36 -9.54
C VAL A 53 -27.69 -4.33 -10.55
N ALA A 54 -28.05 -5.50 -11.06
CA ALA A 54 -29.26 -5.67 -11.85
C ALA A 54 -30.30 -6.41 -11.00
N ALA A 55 -31.41 -5.70 -10.80
CA ALA A 55 -32.59 -6.11 -10.07
C ALA A 55 -33.23 -7.38 -10.67
N PHE A 56 -33.45 -8.40 -9.83
CA PHE A 56 -34.46 -9.41 -10.10
C PHE A 56 -35.74 -9.07 -9.34
N ALA A 57 -36.62 -8.33 -10.00
CA ALA A 57 -38.03 -8.29 -9.65
C ALA A 57 -38.84 -8.17 -10.95
N LEU A 58 -39.47 -9.27 -11.37
CA LEU A 58 -40.82 -9.33 -11.97
C LEU A 58 -41.07 -10.72 -12.60
N THR A 59 -41.54 -11.65 -11.77
CA THR A 59 -42.57 -12.62 -12.19
C THR A 59 -43.67 -12.56 -11.15
N LYS A 60 -44.70 -11.74 -11.43
CA LYS A 60 -45.96 -11.76 -10.68
C LYS A 60 -46.90 -12.68 -11.46
N SER A 61 -47.20 -13.84 -10.93
CA SER A 61 -48.34 -14.67 -11.34
C SER A 61 -48.72 -15.60 -10.20
N GLY A 62 -49.99 -15.55 -9.79
CA GLY A 62 -50.64 -16.63 -9.05
C GLY A 62 -50.84 -16.41 -7.55
N SER A 63 -52.07 -16.10 -7.20
CA SER A 63 -52.71 -16.05 -5.89
C SER A 63 -52.59 -17.32 -5.02
N GLY A 64 -52.40 -17.11 -3.70
CA GLY A 64 -52.93 -17.98 -2.64
C GLY A 64 -51.92 -18.85 -1.88
N GLY A 65 -51.66 -18.51 -0.61
CA GLY A 65 -50.99 -19.39 0.36
C GLY A 65 -50.04 -18.65 1.30
N GLY A 66 -50.27 -18.73 2.61
CA GLY A 66 -49.55 -17.98 3.65
C GLY A 66 -48.02 -18.04 3.51
N GLY A 67 -47.40 -16.86 3.37
CA GLY A 67 -45.95 -16.75 3.31
C GLY A 67 -45.28 -17.11 4.64
N PRO A 68 -44.08 -17.70 4.63
CA PRO A 68 -43.32 -17.94 5.85
C PRO A 68 -43.02 -16.60 6.52
N THR A 69 -43.45 -16.44 7.77
CA THR A 69 -43.06 -15.32 8.62
C THR A 69 -41.54 -15.37 8.72
N THR A 70 -40.85 -14.47 8.02
CA THR A 70 -39.40 -14.35 8.11
C THR A 70 -39.10 -13.92 9.55
N ALA A 71 -38.47 -14.80 10.33
CA ALA A 71 -38.06 -14.45 11.68
C ALA A 71 -37.19 -13.18 11.64
N PRO A 72 -37.31 -12.27 12.62
CA PRO A 72 -36.44 -11.10 12.68
C PRO A 72 -34.98 -11.52 12.62
N LEU A 73 -34.19 -10.85 11.77
CA LEU A 73 -32.74 -11.04 11.72
C LEU A 73 -32.19 -10.76 13.12
N ALA A 74 -31.57 -11.78 13.73
CA ALA A 74 -31.03 -11.65 15.07
C ALA A 74 -29.80 -10.72 15.07
N ASN A 75 -29.68 -9.88 16.10
CA ASN A 75 -28.45 -9.15 16.44
C ASN A 75 -27.41 -10.10 17.05
N SER A 76 -27.13 -11.19 16.34
CA SER A 76 -26.22 -12.25 16.74
C SER A 76 -24.90 -12.12 16.00
N GLY A 77 -23.81 -12.54 16.63
CA GLY A 77 -22.48 -12.59 16.04
C GLY A 77 -21.44 -11.84 16.87
N PRO A 78 -20.16 -12.21 16.72
CA PRO A 78 -19.06 -11.67 17.52
C PRO A 78 -18.80 -10.17 17.32
N LEU A 79 -19.18 -9.60 16.17
CA LEU A 79 -19.01 -8.19 15.84
C LEU A 79 -20.32 -7.64 15.26
N THR A 80 -21.41 -7.73 16.04
CA THR A 80 -22.76 -7.31 15.65
C THR A 80 -23.37 -6.35 16.68
N GLY A 81 -23.84 -5.20 16.20
CA GLY A 81 -24.52 -4.19 17.03
C GLY A 81 -24.22 -2.76 16.62
N THR A 82 -24.72 -1.83 17.42
CA THR A 82 -24.34 -0.42 17.37
C THR A 82 -23.17 -0.19 18.34
N TYR A 83 -22.15 0.53 17.90
CA TYR A 83 -20.92 0.78 18.63
C TYR A 83 -20.60 2.27 18.68
N THR A 84 -20.13 2.72 19.83
CA THR A 84 -19.33 3.95 19.90
C THR A 84 -17.88 3.57 19.62
N LEU A 85 -17.31 4.17 18.58
CA LEU A 85 -15.88 4.08 18.27
C LEU A 85 -15.19 5.30 18.88
N ALA A 86 -14.29 5.08 19.83
CA ALA A 86 -13.43 6.11 20.40
C ALA A 86 -12.04 6.06 19.76
N PHE A 87 -11.59 7.21 19.25
CA PHE A 87 -10.25 7.42 18.71
C PHE A 87 -9.34 8.07 19.75
N GLY A 88 -8.12 7.54 19.87
CA GLY A 88 -7.04 8.21 20.58
C GLY A 88 -6.47 9.41 19.82
N GLN A 89 -5.39 9.96 20.36
CA GLN A 89 -4.59 10.98 19.67
C GLN A 89 -3.91 10.39 18.42
N SER A 90 -3.62 11.23 17.43
CA SER A 90 -2.78 10.85 16.29
C SER A 90 -1.34 10.63 16.75
N ILE A 91 -0.75 9.54 16.28
CA ILE A 91 0.61 9.12 16.59
C ILE A 91 1.35 8.97 15.26
N GLY A 92 2.55 9.55 15.18
CA GLY A 92 3.43 9.45 14.00
C GLY A 92 4.21 8.14 13.95
N LEU A 93 5.03 7.95 12.92
CA LEU A 93 5.84 6.74 12.73
C LEU A 93 6.80 6.46 13.90
N ASN A 94 7.25 7.53 14.58
CA ASN A 94 8.12 7.45 15.76
C ASN A 94 7.39 7.02 17.06
N GLY A 95 6.10 6.69 16.98
CA GLY A 95 5.28 6.28 18.12
C GLY A 95 4.92 7.41 19.08
N LYS A 96 5.16 8.68 18.71
CA LYS A 96 4.85 9.86 19.54
C LYS A 96 3.64 10.61 19.00
N PRO A 97 2.88 11.30 19.87
CA PRO A 97 1.80 12.16 19.44
C PRO A 97 2.30 13.24 18.47
N GLU A 98 1.53 13.49 17.41
CA GLU A 98 1.84 14.55 16.45
C GLU A 98 1.16 15.87 16.83
N PRO A 99 1.91 16.98 16.98
CA PRO A 99 1.33 18.28 17.26
C PRO A 99 0.42 18.77 16.13
N GLY A 100 -0.74 19.34 16.47
CA GLY A 100 -1.63 19.98 15.49
C GLY A 100 -2.52 19.05 14.68
N GLN A 101 -2.46 17.73 14.92
CA GLN A 101 -3.38 16.76 14.32
C GLN A 101 -4.75 16.74 15.01
N ASP A 102 -5.76 16.19 14.31
CA ASP A 102 -7.13 16.09 14.81
C ASP A 102 -7.16 15.48 16.23
N PRO A 103 -7.90 16.08 17.17
CA PRO A 103 -7.95 15.60 18.55
C PRO A 103 -8.58 14.22 18.65
N ALA A 104 -8.50 13.61 19.84
CA ALA A 104 -9.30 12.45 20.17
C ALA A 104 -10.79 12.75 19.94
N GLY A 105 -11.54 11.77 19.45
CA GLY A 105 -12.92 11.96 19.03
C GLY A 105 -13.70 10.65 19.01
N ASN A 106 -15.02 10.75 18.82
CA ASN A 106 -15.90 9.60 18.81
C ASN A 106 -16.75 9.56 17.54
N GLU A 107 -17.07 8.34 17.12
CA GLU A 107 -17.99 8.06 16.03
C GLU A 107 -19.02 7.01 16.44
N THR A 108 -20.13 6.94 15.71
CA THR A 108 -21.10 5.86 15.87
C THR A 108 -21.07 4.96 14.64
N TRP A 109 -20.95 3.66 14.87
CA TRP A 109 -20.88 2.64 13.84
C TRP A 109 -21.93 1.57 14.07
N LYS A 110 -22.52 1.07 12.98
CA LYS A 110 -23.39 -0.11 12.99
C LYS A 110 -22.67 -1.25 12.28
N LEU A 111 -22.56 -2.39 12.95
CA LEU A 111 -21.87 -3.57 12.43
C LEU A 111 -22.79 -4.78 12.40
N ARG A 112 -22.63 -5.61 11.37
CA ARG A 112 -23.29 -6.90 11.19
C ARG A 112 -22.22 -7.93 10.87
N SER A 113 -22.12 -8.98 11.68
CA SER A 113 -21.20 -10.09 11.45
C SER A 113 -21.94 -11.40 11.19
N MET A 114 -21.29 -12.30 10.44
CA MET A 114 -21.72 -13.68 10.24
C MET A 114 -20.50 -14.59 10.27
N CYS A 115 -20.64 -15.76 10.90
CA CYS A 115 -19.64 -16.82 10.88
C CYS A 115 -20.17 -18.02 10.10
N GLY A 116 -19.32 -18.59 9.25
CA GLY A 116 -19.61 -19.84 8.54
C GLY A 116 -18.35 -20.70 8.43
N ALA A 117 -18.41 -21.72 7.56
CA ALA A 117 -17.28 -22.63 7.36
C ALA A 117 -16.00 -21.96 6.83
N LYS A 118 -16.12 -20.74 6.26
CA LYS A 118 -15.01 -19.96 5.70
C LYS A 118 -14.44 -18.92 6.68
N GLY A 119 -14.86 -18.95 7.94
CA GLY A 119 -14.51 -17.93 8.95
C GLY A 119 -15.64 -16.92 9.17
N CYS A 120 -15.32 -15.85 9.89
CA CYS A 120 -16.25 -14.78 10.21
C CYS A 120 -15.95 -13.52 9.39
N VAL A 121 -17.01 -12.87 8.90
CA VAL A 121 -16.94 -11.61 8.15
C VAL A 121 -17.93 -10.64 8.76
N ALA A 122 -17.58 -9.36 8.82
CA ALA A 122 -18.45 -8.30 9.28
C ALA A 122 -18.46 -7.11 8.32
N THR A 123 -19.62 -6.51 8.14
CA THR A 123 -19.79 -5.24 7.42
C THR A 123 -20.11 -4.16 8.43
N GLY A 124 -19.46 -3.01 8.31
CA GLY A 124 -19.67 -1.85 9.16
C GLY A 124 -20.02 -0.60 8.36
N SER A 125 -20.92 0.21 8.89
CA SER A 125 -21.24 1.54 8.34
C SER A 125 -21.23 2.59 9.44
N ARG A 126 -20.55 3.71 9.19
CA ARG A 126 -20.53 4.88 10.06
C ARG A 126 -21.85 5.64 9.93
N THR A 127 -22.47 5.97 11.06
CA THR A 127 -23.71 6.75 11.11
C THR A 127 -23.52 8.17 11.60
N SER A 128 -22.46 8.44 12.37
CA SER A 128 -22.07 9.79 12.80
C SER A 128 -20.58 9.84 13.11
N GLY A 129 -19.99 11.03 13.02
CA GLY A 129 -18.54 11.25 13.13
C GLY A 129 -18.08 12.32 12.15
N SER A 130 -16.91 12.91 12.41
CA SER A 130 -16.35 13.97 11.58
C SER A 130 -14.99 13.62 10.98
N PHE A 131 -14.43 12.44 11.29
CA PHE A 131 -13.15 12.04 10.73
C PHE A 131 -13.26 11.80 9.22
N LYS A 132 -12.18 12.06 8.50
CA LYS A 132 -12.09 11.91 7.05
C LYS A 132 -11.40 10.58 6.76
N HIS A 133 -12.23 9.55 6.67
CA HIS A 133 -11.85 8.19 6.35
C HIS A 133 -13.10 7.46 5.83
N PRO A 134 -12.97 6.23 5.29
CA PRO A 134 -14.08 5.50 4.71
C PRO A 134 -15.21 5.29 5.73
N THR A 135 -16.44 5.48 5.26
CA THR A 135 -17.65 5.31 6.08
C THR A 135 -18.21 3.91 6.04
N ASN A 136 -17.63 3.03 5.23
CA ASN A 136 -18.02 1.64 5.09
C ASN A 136 -16.78 0.76 5.18
N LEU A 137 -16.86 -0.31 5.97
CA LEU A 137 -15.76 -1.24 6.17
C LEU A 137 -16.25 -2.68 6.03
N VAL A 138 -15.34 -3.54 5.60
CA VAL A 138 -15.52 -4.99 5.68
C VAL A 138 -14.36 -5.56 6.49
N PHE A 139 -14.69 -6.20 7.61
CA PHE A 139 -13.74 -6.89 8.46
C PHE A 139 -13.79 -8.39 8.19
N ASP A 140 -12.63 -9.02 8.11
CA ASP A 140 -12.49 -10.48 8.19
C ASP A 140 -11.83 -10.85 9.53
N ASP A 141 -12.32 -11.90 10.18
CA ASP A 141 -11.63 -12.50 11.32
C ASP A 141 -10.47 -13.37 10.83
N ILE A 142 -9.25 -12.95 11.14
CA ILE A 142 -8.02 -13.65 10.81
C ILE A 142 -7.35 -14.04 12.12
N ASN A 143 -7.50 -15.31 12.51
CA ASN A 143 -6.92 -15.87 13.73
C ASN A 143 -7.31 -15.11 15.02
N GLY A 144 -8.57 -14.69 15.15
CA GLY A 144 -9.08 -13.97 16.32
C GLY A 144 -8.83 -12.47 16.29
N ARG A 145 -8.29 -11.94 15.17
CA ARG A 145 -8.11 -10.52 14.91
C ARG A 145 -9.01 -10.11 13.76
N TRP A 146 -9.92 -9.18 14.01
CA TRP A 146 -10.71 -8.56 12.95
C TRP A 146 -9.86 -7.56 12.20
N VAL A 147 -9.77 -7.70 10.88
CA VAL A 147 -8.95 -6.84 10.03
C VAL A 147 -9.80 -6.27 8.89
N ALA A 148 -9.73 -4.96 8.69
CA ALA A 148 -10.25 -4.29 7.51
C ALA A 148 -9.11 -3.55 6.80
N VAL A 149 -9.07 -3.66 5.48
CA VAL A 149 -8.17 -2.88 4.61
C VAL A 149 -8.99 -2.32 3.46
N THR A 150 -8.97 -1.01 3.28
CA THR A 150 -9.69 -0.33 2.22
C THR A 150 -8.87 0.85 1.69
N LEU A 151 -9.27 1.34 0.53
CA LEU A 151 -8.72 2.53 -0.09
C LEU A 151 -9.77 3.63 -0.13
N ASP A 152 -9.30 4.87 -0.09
CA ASP A 152 -10.07 6.02 -0.55
C ASP A 152 -9.15 7.05 -1.22
N THR A 153 -9.76 8.17 -1.59
CA THR A 153 -9.03 9.33 -2.10
C THR A 153 -9.15 10.43 -1.07
N GLU A 154 -8.02 10.78 -0.47
CA GLU A 154 -7.91 11.84 0.52
C GLU A 154 -6.98 12.94 0.00
N ARG A 155 -6.95 14.07 0.70
CA ARG A 155 -6.16 15.23 0.30
C ARG A 155 -4.98 15.44 1.26
N CYS A 156 -3.79 15.13 0.79
CA CYS A 156 -2.52 15.35 1.48
C CYS A 156 -1.76 16.49 0.78
N ASN A 157 -1.11 17.39 1.52
CA ASN A 157 -0.28 18.47 0.94
C ASN A 157 -0.93 19.23 -0.25
N ASN A 158 -2.23 19.52 -0.17
CA ASN A 158 -3.03 20.20 -1.19
C ASN A 158 -3.19 19.47 -2.54
N HIS A 159 -3.06 18.16 -2.59
CA HIS A 159 -3.42 17.35 -3.75
C HIS A 159 -4.05 16.03 -3.31
N ASP A 160 -4.68 15.35 -4.26
CA ASP A 160 -5.41 14.12 -3.99
C ASP A 160 -4.44 12.93 -4.06
N ILE A 161 -4.52 12.06 -3.06
CA ILE A 161 -3.70 10.86 -2.90
C ILE A 161 -4.60 9.61 -2.78
N GLU A 162 -4.08 8.45 -3.17
CA GLU A 162 -4.67 7.18 -2.75
C GLU A 162 -4.20 6.90 -1.32
N GLU A 163 -5.13 6.86 -0.38
CA GLU A 163 -4.85 6.60 1.03
C GLU A 163 -5.31 5.18 1.38
N TRP A 164 -4.46 4.47 2.09
CA TRP A 164 -4.72 3.14 2.59
C TRP A 164 -5.19 3.20 4.04
N HIS A 165 -6.34 2.60 4.31
CA HIS A 165 -6.87 2.48 5.65
C HIS A 165 -6.73 1.03 6.11
N TRP A 166 -5.92 0.81 7.12
CA TRP A 166 -5.76 -0.48 7.78
C TRP A 166 -6.24 -0.38 9.22
N ILE A 167 -7.25 -1.18 9.52
CA ILE A 167 -7.83 -1.30 10.85
C ILE A 167 -7.64 -2.72 11.33
N TYR A 168 -7.23 -2.88 12.58
CA TYR A 168 -7.37 -4.16 13.27
C TYR A 168 -7.99 -4.01 14.66
N LEU A 169 -8.76 -5.02 15.05
CA LEU A 169 -9.46 -5.06 16.33
C LEU A 169 -9.29 -6.44 16.98
N LEU A 170 -9.03 -6.42 18.28
CA LEU A 170 -8.95 -7.59 19.15
C LEU A 170 -10.07 -7.51 20.18
N PRO A 171 -10.75 -8.63 20.50
CA PRO A 171 -11.72 -8.68 21.58
C PRO A 171 -11.03 -8.45 22.93
N ARG A 172 -11.70 -7.70 23.81
CA ARG A 172 -11.29 -7.48 25.20
C ARG A 172 -12.21 -8.22 26.17
N PRO A 173 -11.71 -8.56 27.39
CA PRO A 173 -12.52 -9.22 28.41
C PRO A 173 -13.77 -8.44 28.85
N ASP A 174 -13.77 -7.12 28.69
CA ASP A 174 -14.91 -6.24 29.00
C ASP A 174 -15.99 -6.22 27.90
N GLY A 175 -15.81 -7.01 26.83
CA GLY A 175 -16.72 -7.09 25.69
C GLY A 175 -16.54 -5.98 24.65
N SER A 176 -15.62 -5.04 24.87
CA SER A 176 -15.21 -4.08 23.84
C SER A 176 -14.25 -4.73 22.83
N MET A 177 -14.07 -4.07 21.69
CA MET A 177 -13.02 -4.42 20.73
C MET A 177 -12.03 -3.28 20.63
N ALA A 178 -10.74 -3.57 20.51
CA ALA A 178 -9.75 -2.50 20.40
C ALA A 178 -8.55 -2.87 19.55
N GLY A 179 -7.89 -1.85 19.02
CA GLY A 179 -6.68 -2.00 18.26
C GLY A 179 -6.27 -0.67 17.68
N GLU A 180 -5.96 -0.66 16.38
CA GLU A 180 -5.41 0.51 15.71
C GLU A 180 -6.15 0.80 14.41
N TRP A 181 -6.22 2.08 14.09
CA TRP A 181 -6.61 2.62 12.79
C TRP A 181 -5.40 3.34 12.23
N ILE A 182 -4.96 2.93 11.05
CA ILE A 182 -3.76 3.41 10.38
C ILE A 182 -4.17 3.91 9.00
N ASP A 183 -3.89 5.18 8.75
CA ASP A 183 -3.98 5.81 7.43
C ASP A 183 -2.55 5.89 6.88
N ASP A 184 -2.36 5.45 5.64
CA ASP A 184 -1.06 5.45 5.00
C ASP A 184 -1.11 5.83 3.53
N SER A 185 -0.17 6.67 3.16
CA SER A 185 0.18 6.97 1.79
C SER A 185 1.66 7.31 1.73
N VAL A 186 2.18 7.50 0.52
CA VAL A 186 3.58 7.92 0.31
C VAL A 186 3.91 9.25 1.00
N GLU A 187 2.90 10.10 1.25
CA GLU A 187 3.13 11.46 1.73
C GLU A 187 2.54 11.77 3.10
N CYS A 188 1.47 11.07 3.48
CA CYS A 188 0.76 11.26 4.73
C CYS A 188 0.68 9.94 5.49
N TYR A 189 0.90 10.02 6.79
CA TYR A 189 0.76 8.90 7.72
C TYR A 189 -0.02 9.36 8.94
N SER A 190 -0.93 8.51 9.40
CA SER A 190 -1.67 8.71 10.64
C SER A 190 -1.87 7.36 11.31
N LYS A 191 -1.66 7.29 12.62
CA LYS A 191 -2.01 6.11 13.41
C LYS A 191 -2.72 6.52 14.68
N ARG A 192 -3.81 5.83 14.99
CA ARG A 192 -4.61 6.06 16.19
C ARG A 192 -4.93 4.75 16.88
N SER A 193 -4.94 4.76 18.21
CA SER A 193 -5.61 3.71 18.95
C SER A 193 -7.11 3.85 18.80
N VAL A 194 -7.82 2.73 18.71
CA VAL A 194 -9.28 2.69 18.60
C VAL A 194 -9.90 1.73 19.60
N THR A 195 -11.08 2.08 20.11
CA THR A 195 -11.90 1.18 20.93
C THR A 195 -13.36 1.26 20.49
N PHE A 196 -13.92 0.12 20.09
CA PHE A 196 -15.33 -0.07 19.77
C PHE A 196 -16.04 -0.61 21.02
N THR A 197 -16.95 0.18 21.57
CA THR A 197 -17.80 -0.21 22.71
C THR A 197 -19.22 -0.39 22.23
N ARG A 198 -19.77 -1.59 22.37
CA ARG A 198 -21.17 -1.88 21.98
C ARG A 198 -22.13 -1.08 22.86
N THR A 199 -23.01 -0.31 22.24
CA THR A 199 -24.01 0.53 22.92
C THR A 199 -25.44 0.04 22.73
N GLY A 200 -25.67 -0.88 21.80
CA GLY A 200 -26.99 -1.47 21.59
C GLY A 200 -27.06 -2.36 20.37
N ASP A 201 -28.27 -2.75 20.02
CA ASP A 201 -28.57 -3.48 18.80
C ASP A 201 -28.50 -2.56 17.57
N ALA A 202 -28.15 -3.11 16.41
CA ALA A 202 -28.22 -2.42 15.13
C ALA A 202 -29.48 -2.84 14.36
N ASP A 203 -29.93 -1.98 13.44
CA ASP A 203 -30.87 -2.39 12.40
C ASP A 203 -30.12 -3.20 11.33
N ILE A 204 -30.08 -4.52 11.54
CA ILE A 204 -29.31 -5.48 10.72
C ILE A 204 -29.83 -5.56 9.29
N ALA A 205 -31.12 -5.28 9.06
CA ALA A 205 -31.72 -5.30 7.73
C ALA A 205 -31.24 -4.13 6.85
N GLY A 206 -30.83 -3.01 7.47
CA GLY A 206 -30.29 -1.84 6.78
C GLY A 206 -28.79 -1.91 6.46
N LEU A 207 -28.10 -2.97 6.90
CA LEU A 207 -26.66 -3.16 6.65
C LEU A 207 -26.41 -4.14 5.49
N PRO A 208 -25.32 -3.97 4.72
CA PRO A 208 -24.90 -4.95 3.72
C PRO A 208 -24.80 -6.35 4.34
N ASP A 209 -25.18 -7.40 3.59
CA ASP A 209 -25.12 -8.77 4.10
C ASP A 209 -23.71 -9.35 3.96
N PRO A 210 -23.01 -9.72 5.06
CA PRO A 210 -21.68 -10.31 4.98
C PRO A 210 -21.65 -11.63 4.20
N ALA A 211 -22.76 -12.37 4.18
CA ALA A 211 -22.87 -13.65 3.47
C ALA A 211 -22.77 -13.50 1.95
N GLY A 212 -23.13 -12.32 1.42
CA GLY A 212 -23.08 -12.02 -0.01
C GLY A 212 -21.70 -11.56 -0.50
N LEU A 213 -20.74 -11.37 0.41
CA LEU A 213 -19.41 -10.89 0.04
C LEU A 213 -18.53 -12.02 -0.50
N PRO A 214 -17.66 -11.73 -1.49
CA PRO A 214 -16.62 -12.67 -1.89
C PRO A 214 -15.75 -13.07 -0.70
N ALA A 215 -15.30 -14.32 -0.69
CA ALA A 215 -14.34 -14.80 0.30
C ALA A 215 -13.04 -14.00 0.19
N ARG A 216 -12.39 -13.76 1.34
CA ARG A 216 -11.07 -13.16 1.36
C ARG A 216 -10.07 -14.06 0.63
N VAL A 217 -9.24 -13.46 -0.21
CA VAL A 217 -8.15 -14.15 -0.89
C VAL A 217 -6.86 -13.90 -0.12
N ALA A 218 -6.12 -14.98 0.19
CA ALA A 218 -4.81 -14.88 0.81
C ALA A 218 -3.79 -14.35 -0.21
N SER A 219 -2.95 -13.41 0.20
CA SER A 219 -1.88 -12.88 -0.63
C SER A 219 -0.52 -13.39 -0.14
N PRO A 220 0.36 -13.87 -1.04
CA PRO A 220 1.73 -14.24 -0.65
C PRO A 220 2.53 -13.05 -0.16
N ALA A 221 2.11 -11.81 -0.49
CA ALA A 221 2.78 -10.61 -0.03
C ALA A 221 2.72 -10.42 1.50
N LEU A 222 1.72 -11.00 2.18
CA LEU A 222 1.66 -11.00 3.65
C LEU A 222 2.87 -11.69 4.31
N GLY A 223 3.62 -12.50 3.56
CA GLY A 223 4.90 -13.06 3.98
C GLY A 223 5.97 -12.00 4.29
N LEU A 224 5.87 -10.80 3.71
CA LEU A 224 6.81 -9.69 3.93
C LEU A 224 6.48 -8.96 5.24
N ARG A 225 6.94 -9.53 6.36
CA ARG A 225 6.74 -8.96 7.70
C ARG A 225 7.88 -9.30 8.66
N GLY A 226 8.01 -8.48 9.70
CA GLY A 226 9.05 -8.59 10.74
C GLY A 226 10.21 -7.64 10.48
N PHE A 227 11.41 -7.98 10.94
CA PHE A 227 12.57 -7.10 10.82
C PHE A 227 13.52 -7.55 9.72
N TYR A 228 13.98 -6.60 8.91
CA TYR A 228 14.85 -6.85 7.76
C TYR A 228 16.07 -5.93 7.79
N ARG A 229 17.22 -6.48 7.40
CA ARG A 229 18.41 -5.71 7.07
C ARG A 229 18.43 -5.41 5.59
N SER A 230 18.41 -4.13 5.26
CA SER A 230 18.59 -3.59 3.91
C SER A 230 20.07 -3.41 3.61
N ARG A 231 20.47 -3.82 2.40
CA ARG A 231 21.76 -3.50 1.80
C ARG A 231 21.53 -2.93 0.41
N VAL A 232 22.03 -1.72 0.18
CA VAL A 232 21.91 -1.01 -1.10
C VAL A 232 23.27 -0.94 -1.79
N THR A 233 23.33 -1.33 -3.06
CA THR A 233 24.53 -1.27 -3.90
C THR A 233 24.29 -0.48 -5.17
N THR A 234 25.32 0.18 -5.67
CA THR A 234 25.32 0.78 -7.02
C THR A 234 25.35 -0.31 -8.10
N ALA A 235 25.08 0.05 -9.36
CA ALA A 235 25.24 -0.87 -10.50
C ALA A 235 26.67 -1.47 -10.64
N ALA A 236 27.68 -0.88 -10.01
CA ALA A 236 29.05 -1.42 -9.95
C ALA A 236 29.27 -2.38 -8.75
N GLY A 237 28.20 -2.74 -8.03
CA GLY A 237 28.22 -3.62 -6.86
C GLY A 237 28.82 -2.99 -5.59
N GLN A 238 29.10 -1.69 -5.60
CA GLN A 238 29.65 -0.99 -4.45
C GLN A 238 28.54 -0.60 -3.47
N PRO A 239 28.72 -0.74 -2.14
CA PRO A 239 27.77 -0.25 -1.16
C PRO A 239 27.47 1.24 -1.40
N LYS A 240 26.19 1.58 -1.56
CA LYS A 240 25.72 2.96 -1.72
C LYS A 240 25.50 3.62 -0.36
N LEU A 241 24.99 2.83 0.59
CA LEU A 241 24.71 3.20 1.97
C LEU A 241 25.23 2.11 2.91
N GLY A 242 25.35 2.44 4.21
CA GLY A 242 25.54 1.42 5.24
C GLY A 242 24.32 0.51 5.35
N ASP A 243 24.50 -0.69 5.90
CA ASP A 243 23.38 -1.58 6.18
C ASP A 243 22.39 -0.90 7.15
N GLN A 244 21.10 -1.02 6.85
CA GLN A 244 20.01 -0.39 7.61
C GLN A 244 19.00 -1.43 8.05
N ASP A 245 18.56 -1.38 9.30
CA ASP A 245 17.56 -2.31 9.83
C ASP A 245 16.17 -1.66 9.85
N PHE A 246 15.20 -2.32 9.23
CA PHE A 246 13.81 -1.90 9.10
C PHE A 246 12.87 -2.83 9.86
N SER A 247 11.82 -2.27 10.46
CA SER A 247 10.59 -2.99 10.83
C SER A 247 9.64 -2.96 9.63
N VAL A 248 9.00 -4.09 9.32
CA VAL A 248 8.18 -4.23 8.12
C VAL A 248 6.81 -4.81 8.45
N ASP A 249 5.77 -4.10 8.05
CA ASP A 249 4.38 -4.53 8.11
C ASP A 249 3.77 -4.55 6.71
N THR A 250 3.05 -5.62 6.38
CA THR A 250 2.32 -5.73 5.11
C THR A 250 0.85 -6.00 5.35
N PHE A 251 -0.01 -5.26 4.66
CA PHE A 251 -1.45 -5.42 4.70
C PHE A 251 -2.05 -5.38 3.30
N CYS A 252 -3.07 -6.22 3.07
CA CYS A 252 -3.62 -6.47 1.75
C CYS A 252 -5.12 -6.22 1.70
N LEU A 253 -5.60 -5.73 0.56
CA LEU A 253 -7.04 -5.69 0.26
C LEU A 253 -7.66 -7.08 0.34
N ARG A 254 -8.98 -7.16 0.52
CA ARG A 254 -9.71 -8.44 0.61
C ARG A 254 -9.51 -9.34 -0.61
N ALA A 255 -9.33 -8.75 -1.78
CA ALA A 255 -9.07 -9.46 -3.04
C ALA A 255 -7.65 -10.05 -3.14
N GLY A 256 -6.72 -9.66 -2.25
CA GLY A 256 -5.37 -10.21 -2.15
C GLY A 256 -4.41 -9.85 -3.29
N ASP A 257 -4.89 -9.07 -4.26
CA ASP A 257 -4.18 -8.64 -5.47
C ASP A 257 -3.35 -7.37 -5.28
N ARG A 258 -3.73 -6.53 -4.31
CA ARG A 258 -2.96 -5.35 -3.89
C ARG A 258 -2.66 -5.36 -2.40
N CYS A 259 -1.43 -5.02 -2.05
CA CYS A 259 -0.99 -4.83 -0.67
C CYS A 259 -0.08 -3.62 -0.55
N LEU A 260 -0.03 -3.04 0.65
CA LEU A 260 0.98 -2.06 1.01
C LEU A 260 1.93 -2.69 2.02
N SER A 261 3.22 -2.51 1.78
CA SER A 261 4.31 -2.94 2.65
C SER A 261 5.05 -1.72 3.14
N ARG A 262 4.97 -1.44 4.45
CA ARG A 262 5.67 -0.33 5.08
C ARG A 262 6.94 -0.82 5.75
N PHE A 263 8.05 -0.19 5.38
CA PHE A 263 9.35 -0.37 5.99
C PHE A 263 9.65 0.88 6.80
N VAL A 264 9.93 0.75 8.10
CA VAL A 264 10.31 1.88 8.97
C VAL A 264 11.68 1.58 9.55
N LEU A 265 12.64 2.50 9.44
CA LEU A 265 13.93 2.33 10.09
C LEU A 265 13.72 2.10 11.60
N THR A 266 14.53 1.22 12.18
CA THR A 266 14.40 0.87 13.60
C THR A 266 14.73 2.03 14.56
N ASP A 267 15.38 3.08 14.07
CA ASP A 267 15.58 4.35 14.78
C ASP A 267 14.52 5.43 14.47
N PHE A 268 13.54 5.09 13.62
CA PHE A 268 12.45 5.95 13.15
C PHE A 268 12.90 7.21 12.40
N SER A 269 14.12 7.22 11.86
CA SER A 269 14.64 8.36 11.10
C SER A 269 14.10 8.43 9.67
N ASP A 270 13.63 7.31 9.13
CA ASP A 270 13.16 7.20 7.74
C ASP A 270 12.20 6.02 7.54
N HIS A 271 11.53 5.97 6.39
CA HIS A 271 10.60 4.91 5.99
C HIS A 271 10.54 4.74 4.46
N GLN A 272 10.09 3.57 4.02
CA GLN A 272 9.82 3.25 2.61
C GLN A 272 8.46 2.57 2.48
N LEU A 273 7.71 2.92 1.44
CA LEU A 273 6.42 2.30 1.12
C LEU A 273 6.46 1.62 -0.22
N PHE A 274 6.17 0.31 -0.22
CA PHE A 274 6.06 -0.45 -1.46
C PHE A 274 4.64 -0.97 -1.67
N ILE A 275 4.15 -0.84 -2.90
CA ILE A 275 2.85 -1.37 -3.31
C ILE A 275 3.08 -2.71 -4.01
N TYR A 276 2.52 -3.78 -3.45
CA TYR A 276 2.47 -5.09 -4.11
C TYR A 276 1.33 -5.14 -5.10
N ALA A 277 1.62 -5.49 -6.35
CA ALA A 277 0.66 -5.89 -7.37
C ALA A 277 1.36 -6.74 -8.43
N ASN A 278 0.63 -7.58 -9.16
CA ASN A 278 1.18 -8.34 -10.30
C ASN A 278 2.45 -9.16 -9.96
N ASN A 279 2.51 -9.74 -8.75
CA ASN A 279 3.65 -10.51 -8.24
C ASN A 279 4.95 -9.72 -8.03
N ALA A 280 4.89 -8.41 -7.83
CA ALA A 280 6.05 -7.60 -7.44
C ALA A 280 5.63 -6.45 -6.52
N TRP A 281 6.56 -6.02 -5.68
CA TRP A 281 6.47 -4.74 -4.98
C TRP A 281 7.10 -3.65 -5.84
N THR A 282 6.42 -2.51 -5.92
CA THR A 282 6.92 -1.32 -6.61
C THR A 282 7.12 -0.19 -5.61
N GLU A 283 8.28 0.44 -5.70
CA GLU A 283 8.61 1.70 -5.04
C GLU A 283 8.38 2.84 -6.02
N ASN A 284 7.73 3.90 -5.57
CA ASN A 284 7.64 5.17 -6.28
C ASN A 284 7.44 6.28 -5.24
N SER A 285 8.53 6.96 -4.89
CA SER A 285 8.56 8.06 -3.93
C SER A 285 9.26 9.27 -4.52
N GLU A 286 8.86 10.45 -4.06
CA GLU A 286 9.46 11.72 -4.42
C GLU A 286 9.58 12.58 -3.17
N GLU A 287 10.76 13.16 -2.93
CA GLU A 287 11.03 13.99 -1.76
C GLU A 287 12.15 15.00 -2.01
N ASP A 288 12.17 16.06 -1.20
CA ASP A 288 13.26 17.03 -1.18
C ASP A 288 14.19 16.74 0.01
N VAL A 289 15.43 16.32 -0.28
CA VAL A 289 16.40 15.91 0.74
C VAL A 289 17.66 16.78 0.73
N PRO A 290 18.27 17.08 1.89
CA PRO A 290 19.55 17.78 1.95
C PRO A 290 20.66 17.02 1.20
N CYS A 291 21.40 17.72 0.34
CA CYS A 291 22.56 17.14 -0.33
C CYS A 291 23.82 17.37 0.53
N PRO A 292 24.60 16.32 0.86
CA PRO A 292 25.87 16.49 1.59
C PRO A 292 26.89 17.38 0.87
N ALA A 293 26.81 17.45 -0.46
CA ALA A 293 27.63 18.36 -1.28
C ALA A 293 27.09 19.80 -1.33
N GLY A 294 26.04 20.11 -0.57
CA GLY A 294 25.40 21.42 -0.47
C GLY A 294 24.12 21.54 -1.30
N GLY A 295 23.16 22.32 -0.76
CA GLY A 295 21.84 22.53 -1.35
C GLY A 295 20.82 21.44 -1.00
N THR A 296 19.65 21.51 -1.63
CA THR A 296 18.57 20.53 -1.51
C THR A 296 18.41 19.82 -2.85
N SER A 297 18.35 18.50 -2.82
CA SER A 297 18.05 17.69 -4.01
C SER A 297 16.58 17.37 -4.04
N HIS A 298 15.95 17.52 -5.18
CA HIS A 298 14.69 16.83 -5.46
C HIS A 298 15.03 15.42 -5.93
N VAL A 299 14.60 14.42 -5.16
CA VAL A 299 14.91 13.01 -5.37
C VAL A 299 13.64 12.25 -5.69
N ARG A 300 13.69 11.47 -6.77
CA ARG A 300 12.68 10.48 -7.11
C ARG A 300 13.29 9.09 -7.05
N MET A 301 12.66 8.17 -6.33
CA MET A 301 13.04 6.76 -6.31
C MET A 301 11.98 5.92 -7.01
N THR A 302 12.43 5.02 -7.88
CA THR A 302 11.59 4.00 -8.50
C THR A 302 12.27 2.64 -8.35
N GLY A 303 11.51 1.61 -8.01
CA GLY A 303 12.07 0.29 -7.75
C GLY A 303 11.07 -0.83 -8.02
N VAL A 304 11.59 -2.00 -8.40
CA VAL A 304 10.80 -3.22 -8.57
C VAL A 304 11.46 -4.38 -7.83
N PHE A 305 10.72 -4.98 -6.92
CA PHE A 305 11.14 -6.11 -6.10
C PHE A 305 10.19 -7.29 -6.39
N PRO A 306 10.57 -8.28 -7.21
CA PRO A 306 9.69 -9.40 -7.53
C PRO A 306 9.42 -10.29 -6.31
N LEU A 307 8.24 -10.92 -6.29
CA LEU A 307 7.92 -12.00 -5.36
C LEU A 307 8.95 -13.12 -5.48
N PRO A 308 9.60 -13.55 -4.37
CA PRO A 308 10.48 -14.70 -4.38
C PRO A 308 9.78 -15.95 -4.93
N LYS A 309 10.53 -16.77 -5.67
CA LYS A 309 10.05 -18.04 -6.23
C LYS A 309 10.87 -19.18 -5.64
N PRO A 310 10.25 -20.16 -4.96
CA PRO A 310 8.83 -20.21 -4.59
C PRO A 310 8.44 -19.11 -3.59
N ALA A 311 7.14 -18.78 -3.52
CA ALA A 311 6.63 -17.86 -2.51
C ALA A 311 6.89 -18.43 -1.10
N GLN A 312 7.26 -17.55 -0.17
CA GLN A 312 7.66 -17.90 1.19
C GLN A 312 6.75 -17.21 2.21
N ASP A 313 6.58 -17.83 3.38
CA ASP A 313 5.85 -17.26 4.50
C ASP A 313 6.49 -17.70 5.85
N PRO A 314 7.20 -16.81 6.57
CA PRO A 314 7.55 -15.45 6.18
C PRO A 314 8.58 -15.42 5.03
N ILE A 315 8.67 -14.30 4.34
CA ILE A 315 9.67 -14.06 3.29
C ILE A 315 11.04 -13.85 3.94
N THR A 316 12.05 -14.63 3.55
CA THR A 316 13.38 -14.54 4.17
C THR A 316 14.27 -13.50 3.51
N SER A 317 14.03 -13.20 2.23
CA SER A 317 14.71 -12.13 1.52
C SER A 317 13.89 -11.64 0.32
N ILE A 318 13.95 -10.34 0.05
CA ILE A 318 13.52 -9.75 -1.22
C ILE A 318 14.69 -8.97 -1.82
N SER A 319 14.87 -9.08 -3.12
CA SER A 319 15.85 -8.32 -3.89
C SER A 319 15.13 -7.55 -4.97
N GLY A 320 15.57 -6.33 -5.23
CA GLY A 320 15.02 -5.50 -6.30
C GLY A 320 16.07 -4.61 -6.92
N HIS A 321 15.66 -4.02 -8.03
CA HIS A 321 16.44 -3.07 -8.79
C HIS A 321 15.64 -1.78 -8.95
N GLY A 322 16.31 -0.64 -8.91
CA GLY A 322 15.68 0.65 -9.00
C GLY A 322 16.56 1.74 -9.58
N MET A 323 15.97 2.92 -9.72
CA MET A 323 16.60 4.15 -10.17
C MET A 323 16.30 5.26 -9.18
N GLU A 324 17.36 5.96 -8.77
CA GLU A 324 17.25 7.24 -8.07
C GLU A 324 17.56 8.37 -9.05
N ASP A 325 16.62 9.26 -9.28
CA ASP A 325 16.82 10.49 -10.04
C ASP A 325 16.97 11.66 -9.08
N ALA A 326 18.17 12.27 -9.03
CA ALA A 326 18.44 13.43 -8.18
C ALA A 326 18.68 14.69 -9.04
N THR A 327 17.95 15.75 -8.76
CA THR A 327 18.07 17.05 -9.44
C THR A 327 18.12 18.21 -8.47
N GLY A 328 18.44 19.42 -8.94
CA GLY A 328 18.48 20.63 -8.10
C GLY A 328 19.75 20.83 -7.26
N SER A 329 20.64 19.84 -7.20
CA SER A 329 21.90 19.91 -6.45
C SER A 329 23.09 19.26 -7.17
N ALA A 330 24.25 19.22 -6.51
CA ALA A 330 25.43 18.49 -6.98
C ALA A 330 25.34 16.97 -6.76
N CYS A 331 24.45 16.50 -5.87
CA CYS A 331 24.24 15.08 -5.63
C CYS A 331 23.74 14.39 -6.90
N LYS A 332 24.22 13.17 -7.12
CA LYS A 332 23.87 12.36 -8.28
C LYS A 332 23.22 11.08 -7.80
N GLY A 333 22.04 10.82 -8.34
CA GLY A 333 21.40 9.52 -8.26
C GLY A 333 21.98 8.56 -9.29
N GLY A 334 21.29 7.44 -9.47
CA GLY A 334 21.69 6.39 -10.39
C GLY A 334 20.97 5.07 -10.09
N PRO A 335 21.23 4.05 -10.92
CA PRO A 335 20.68 2.72 -10.70
C PRO A 335 21.23 2.12 -9.41
N TYR A 336 20.38 1.41 -8.68
CA TYR A 336 20.73 0.69 -7.47
C TYR A 336 20.11 -0.71 -7.46
N ASP A 337 20.78 -1.61 -6.76
CA ASP A 337 20.21 -2.87 -6.31
C ASP A 337 20.03 -2.79 -4.80
N GLN A 338 18.94 -3.36 -4.31
CA GLN A 338 18.64 -3.40 -2.89
C GLN A 338 18.18 -4.80 -2.49
N VAL A 339 18.74 -5.29 -1.38
CA VAL A 339 18.36 -6.57 -0.80
C VAL A 339 17.93 -6.35 0.63
N PHE A 340 16.73 -6.81 0.95
CA PHE A 340 16.26 -6.94 2.32
C PHE A 340 16.40 -8.39 2.75
N THR A 341 17.07 -8.64 3.87
CA THR A 341 17.23 -9.97 4.47
C THR A 341 16.57 -9.98 5.84
N ARG A 342 15.64 -10.91 6.06
CA ARG A 342 14.94 -11.02 7.33
C ARG A 342 15.91 -11.41 8.45
N ILE A 343 15.88 -10.67 9.55
CA ILE A 343 16.78 -10.87 10.70
C ILE A 343 16.06 -11.36 11.95
N ARG A 344 14.76 -11.08 12.11
CA ARG A 344 13.90 -11.59 13.20
C ARG A 344 12.42 -11.32 12.92
N ASP A 345 11.57 -11.89 13.78
CA ASP A 345 10.14 -11.59 13.86
C ASP A 345 9.89 -10.17 14.37
#